data_AF-A0A401G858-F1
#
_entry.id   AF-A0A401G858-F1
#
_cell.length_a   1.000
_cell.length_b   1.000
_cell.length_c   1.000
_cell.angle_alpha   90.00
_cell.angle_beta   90.00
_cell.angle_gamma   90.00
#
_symmetry.space_group_name_H-M   'P 1'
#
loop_
_entity.id
_entity.type
_entity.pdbx_description
1 polymer ?
#
loop_
_entity_poly.entity_id
_entity_poly.type
_entity_poly.pdbx_seq_one_letter_code
_entity_poly.pdbx_strand_id
1 'polypeptide(L)'
;MDGHNFVFLVPKFHIYAHQQSCQDNYSFHNAPHVAETDSEGVEQPWSDSNQYSSSTKKMGPSSRRDFLDDVFADYNWRKLPCFWPPERNNQVFAFAELNDAVMQEDRDTWRTVVESWEKDPSKPNPFVVTRPAMTQASVHLQLTNEEAVELENSEQCGMLCDLVSPSVMIMVGIELQEQQYHLRQDTEGLGAHSTDLQWAKVIKRCNALHHKIDAWADMQQLFMPSTVALRTRTAAAAVKEVPVQEMALYLPSESPSGTPCNSRIQRYELRLRVSQAHDALEDLQ
;
A
#
# COMPACT_ATOMS: atom_id res chain seq x y z
N MET A 1 22.37 -34.50 24.22
CA MET A 1 21.04 -34.28 23.61
C MET A 1 21.26 -34.22 22.12
N ASP A 2 21.74 -35.32 21.54
CA ASP A 2 22.53 -35.22 20.31
C ASP A 2 21.74 -35.87 19.18
N GLY A 3 21.31 -35.05 18.22
CA GLY A 3 20.63 -35.49 16.98
C GLY A 3 19.29 -34.83 16.65
N HIS A 4 18.78 -33.90 17.47
CA HIS A 4 17.53 -33.19 17.16
C HIS A 4 17.80 -31.78 16.62
N ASN A 5 17.16 -31.46 15.49
CA ASN A 5 17.13 -30.10 14.95
C ASN A 5 15.91 -29.38 15.53
N PHE A 6 16.12 -28.21 16.13
CA PHE A 6 15.06 -27.39 16.73
C PHE A 6 14.85 -26.14 15.90
N VAL A 7 13.59 -25.82 15.60
CA VAL A 7 13.17 -24.55 15.00
C VAL A 7 12.44 -23.76 16.06
N PHE A 8 12.87 -22.53 16.29
CA PHE A 8 12.21 -21.60 17.21
C PHE A 8 11.32 -20.67 16.40
N LEU A 9 10.09 -20.46 16.87
CA LEU A 9 9.10 -19.60 16.23
C LEU A 9 8.42 -18.74 17.29
N VAL A 10 7.90 -17.58 16.89
CA VAL A 10 7.12 -16.69 17.75
C VAL A 10 5.65 -16.83 17.38
N PRO A 11 4.73 -17.00 18.35
CA PRO A 11 3.30 -17.14 18.07
C PRO A 11 2.73 -16.02 17.19
N LYS A 12 1.73 -16.35 16.37
CA LYS A 12 1.24 -15.49 15.28
C LYS A 12 0.65 -14.17 15.78
N PHE A 13 0.09 -14.11 16.99
CA PHE A 13 -0.41 -12.85 17.55
C PHE A 13 0.74 -11.96 17.99
N HIS A 14 1.76 -12.56 18.63
CA HIS A 14 2.89 -11.82 19.21
C HIS A 14 3.88 -11.33 18.16
N ILE A 15 4.06 -12.06 17.06
CA ILE A 15 5.12 -11.76 16.07
C ILE A 15 5.05 -10.33 15.52
N TYR A 16 3.86 -9.76 15.32
CA TYR A 16 3.69 -8.40 14.80
C TYR A 16 4.16 -7.30 15.76
N ALA A 17 4.26 -7.59 17.06
CA ALA A 17 4.82 -6.66 18.04
C ALA A 17 6.36 -6.68 18.06
N HIS A 18 6.99 -7.60 17.35
CA HIS A 18 8.44 -7.66 17.23
C HIS A 18 8.97 -6.82 16.06
N GLN A 19 10.26 -6.50 16.09
CA GLN A 19 10.96 -5.86 14.97
C GLN A 19 10.94 -6.73 13.69
N GLN A 20 11.09 -6.10 12.52
CA GLN A 20 11.00 -6.75 11.21
C GLN A 20 11.84 -8.03 11.09
N SER A 21 13.10 -7.99 11.56
CA SER A 21 13.98 -9.17 11.48
C SER A 21 13.44 -10.39 12.24
N CYS A 22 12.61 -10.18 13.27
CA CYS A 22 11.94 -11.29 13.94
C CYS A 22 10.78 -11.82 13.11
N GLN A 23 9.98 -10.91 12.55
CA GLN A 23 8.83 -11.24 11.69
C GLN A 23 9.27 -12.08 10.49
N ASP A 24 10.40 -11.73 9.88
CA ASP A 24 10.91 -12.44 8.70
C ASP A 24 11.40 -13.85 9.03
N ASN A 25 12.06 -14.03 10.19
CA ASN A 25 12.84 -15.23 10.50
C ASN A 25 12.15 -16.21 11.46
N TYR A 26 11.17 -15.77 12.26
CA TYR A 26 10.53 -16.59 13.30
C TYR A 26 9.01 -16.70 13.12
N SER A 27 8.48 -16.29 11.97
CA SER A 27 7.05 -16.41 11.64
C SER A 27 6.65 -17.85 11.34
N PHE A 28 5.53 -18.29 11.91
CA PHE A 28 4.90 -19.57 11.58
C PHE A 28 4.49 -19.67 10.11
N HIS A 29 4.19 -18.55 9.44
CA HIS A 29 3.81 -18.56 8.02
C HIS A 29 4.96 -19.01 7.10
N ASN A 30 6.20 -18.82 7.54
CA ASN A 30 7.39 -19.13 6.75
C ASN A 30 8.02 -20.48 7.16
N ALA A 31 7.44 -21.17 8.15
CA ALA A 31 7.99 -22.40 8.69
C ALA A 31 7.35 -23.62 8.02
N PRO A 32 8.14 -24.58 7.49
CA PRO A 32 7.58 -25.78 6.91
C PRO A 32 6.99 -26.69 8.00
N HIS A 33 5.98 -27.48 7.61
CA HIS A 33 5.38 -28.54 8.43
C HIS A 33 4.63 -28.10 9.70
N VAL A 34 4.35 -26.80 9.89
CA VAL A 34 3.52 -26.31 11.01
C VAL A 34 2.03 -26.15 10.66
N ALA A 35 1.66 -26.40 9.40
CA ALA A 35 0.30 -26.16 8.87
C ALA A 35 -0.19 -24.74 9.22
N GLU A 36 -1.49 -24.56 9.46
CA GLU A 36 -2.06 -23.28 9.89
C GLU A 36 -2.07 -23.14 11.43
N THR A 37 -1.03 -23.63 12.11
CA THR A 37 -0.92 -23.49 13.56
C THR A 37 -0.54 -22.06 13.92
N ASP A 38 -1.29 -21.45 14.85
CA ASP A 38 -1.00 -20.11 15.39
C ASP A 38 -0.14 -20.14 16.65
N SER A 39 -0.09 -21.30 17.33
CA SER A 39 0.49 -21.52 18.66
C SER A 39 -0.11 -20.67 19.79
N GLU A 40 -1.27 -20.05 19.55
CA GLU A 40 -2.02 -19.25 20.53
C GLU A 40 -2.98 -20.11 21.37
N GLY A 41 -3.12 -21.40 21.03
CA GLY A 41 -4.14 -22.28 21.61
C GLY A 41 -4.09 -22.42 23.14
N VAL A 42 -2.94 -22.14 23.77
CA VAL A 42 -2.77 -22.11 25.23
C VAL A 42 -3.26 -20.81 25.88
N GLU A 43 -3.23 -19.70 25.14
CA GLU A 43 -3.64 -18.37 25.60
C GLU A 43 -5.11 -18.08 25.29
N GLN A 44 -5.66 -18.66 24.22
CA GLN A 44 -7.08 -18.60 23.87
C GLN A 44 -8.06 -18.90 25.04
N PRO A 45 -7.88 -19.93 25.90
CA PRO A 45 -8.77 -20.17 27.03
C PRO A 45 -8.69 -19.12 28.14
N TRP A 46 -7.73 -18.19 28.12
CA TRP A 46 -7.56 -17.24 29.21
C TRP A 46 -8.81 -16.35 29.38
N SER A 47 -9.45 -15.93 28.29
CA SER A 47 -10.70 -15.16 28.35
C SER A 47 -11.83 -15.91 29.07
N ASP A 48 -11.98 -17.19 28.77
CA ASP A 48 -13.01 -18.05 29.36
C ASP A 48 -12.68 -18.36 30.82
N SER A 49 -11.42 -18.70 31.09
CA SER A 49 -10.95 -19.03 32.44
C SER A 49 -11.08 -17.85 33.41
N ASN A 50 -10.92 -16.61 32.91
CA ASN A 50 -11.06 -15.39 33.70
C ASN A 50 -12.47 -15.22 34.30
N GLN A 51 -13.50 -15.78 33.67
CA GLN A 51 -14.88 -15.73 34.19
C GLN A 51 -15.03 -16.48 35.52
N TYR A 52 -14.24 -17.53 35.71
CA TYR A 52 -14.23 -18.32 36.96
C TYR A 52 -13.32 -17.74 38.04
N SER A 53 -12.67 -16.60 37.79
CA SER A 53 -11.79 -15.96 38.78
C SER A 53 -12.55 -15.56 40.05
N SER A 54 -13.82 -15.17 39.95
CA SER A 54 -14.64 -14.75 41.10
C SER A 54 -15.08 -15.93 41.96
N SER A 55 -15.46 -17.06 41.36
CA SER A 55 -15.87 -18.28 42.06
C SER A 55 -14.68 -18.97 42.74
N THR A 56 -13.54 -19.04 42.07
CA THR A 56 -12.32 -19.68 42.59
C THR A 56 -11.61 -18.91 43.71
N LYS A 57 -11.99 -17.65 43.99
CA LYS A 57 -11.40 -16.83 45.07
C LYS A 57 -11.72 -17.34 46.48
N LYS A 58 -12.85 -18.02 46.67
CA LYS A 58 -13.32 -18.48 47.99
C LYS A 58 -13.15 -19.98 48.20
N MET A 59 -12.68 -20.70 47.19
CA MET A 59 -12.46 -22.14 47.23
C MET A 59 -11.17 -22.49 48.00
N GLY A 60 -11.16 -23.65 48.64
CA GLY A 60 -9.94 -24.20 49.23
C GLY A 60 -8.93 -24.62 48.15
N PRO A 61 -7.64 -24.81 48.48
CA PRO A 61 -6.59 -25.11 47.49
C PRO A 61 -6.86 -26.36 46.64
N SER A 62 -7.36 -27.45 47.24
CA SER A 62 -7.68 -28.69 46.52
C SER A 62 -8.87 -28.50 45.60
N SER A 63 -9.99 -28.02 46.14
CA SER A 63 -11.22 -27.85 45.34
C SER A 63 -11.06 -26.81 44.23
N ARG A 64 -10.20 -25.79 44.43
CA ARG A 64 -9.84 -24.84 43.36
C ARG A 64 -9.08 -25.53 42.22
N ARG A 65 -8.14 -26.43 42.52
CA ARG A 65 -7.37 -27.14 41.49
C ARG A 65 -8.28 -28.05 40.69
N ASP A 66 -9.04 -28.91 41.38
CA ASP A 66 -9.94 -29.87 40.74
C ASP A 66 -10.95 -29.16 39.83
N PHE A 67 -11.51 -28.04 40.29
CA PHE A 67 -12.42 -27.23 39.49
C PHE A 67 -11.77 -26.61 38.24
N LEU A 68 -10.53 -26.11 38.34
CA LEU A 68 -9.83 -25.55 37.19
C LEU A 68 -9.45 -26.64 36.18
N ASP A 69 -9.03 -27.81 36.65
CA ASP A 69 -8.74 -28.97 35.80
C ASP A 69 -10.01 -29.40 35.03
N ASP A 70 -11.18 -29.44 35.68
CA ASP A 70 -12.46 -29.73 35.04
C ASP A 70 -12.82 -28.68 33.97
N VAL A 71 -12.64 -27.38 34.26
CA VAL A 71 -12.88 -26.29 33.31
C VAL A 71 -11.99 -26.41 32.08
N PHE A 72 -10.69 -26.68 32.27
CA PHE A 72 -9.75 -26.84 31.15
C PHE A 72 -10.03 -28.12 30.36
N ALA A 73 -10.44 -29.20 31.03
CA ALA A 73 -10.84 -30.44 30.38
C ALA A 73 -12.10 -30.26 29.51
N ASP A 74 -13.13 -29.56 30.02
CA ASP A 74 -14.32 -29.21 29.24
C ASP A 74 -13.97 -28.36 28.01
N TYR A 75 -13.10 -27.36 28.19
CA TYR A 75 -12.62 -26.53 27.08
C TYR A 75 -11.90 -27.36 26.01
N ASN A 76 -11.03 -28.29 26.41
CA ASN A 76 -10.37 -29.22 25.49
C ASN A 76 -11.37 -30.15 24.79
N TRP A 77 -12.38 -30.65 25.51
CA TRP A 77 -13.44 -31.47 24.94
C TRP A 77 -14.23 -30.73 23.85
N ARG A 78 -14.57 -29.46 24.10
CA ARG A 78 -15.26 -28.59 23.12
C ARG A 78 -14.44 -28.31 21.86
N LYS A 79 -13.10 -28.42 21.90
CA LYS A 79 -12.22 -28.24 20.74
C LYS A 79 -12.19 -29.45 19.79
N LEU A 80 -12.42 -30.67 20.28
CA LEU A 80 -12.29 -31.91 19.51
C LEU A 80 -13.15 -31.98 18.22
N PRO A 81 -14.43 -31.55 18.20
CA PRO A 81 -15.23 -31.59 16.98
C PRO A 81 -14.84 -30.53 15.93
N CYS A 82 -14.02 -29.54 16.27
CA CYS A 82 -13.61 -28.46 15.36
C CYS A 82 -12.29 -28.74 14.63
N PHE A 83 -11.68 -29.92 14.83
CA PHE A 83 -10.31 -30.20 14.39
C PHE A 83 -10.15 -30.37 12.87
N TRP A 84 -11.23 -30.41 12.08
CA TRP A 84 -11.12 -30.49 10.62
C TRP A 84 -12.21 -29.70 9.90
N PRO A 85 -11.92 -28.48 9.40
CA PRO A 85 -12.90 -27.72 8.65
C PRO A 85 -12.76 -27.90 7.13
N PRO A 86 -13.86 -27.71 6.37
CA PRO A 86 -13.88 -27.50 4.92
C PRO A 86 -12.91 -26.42 4.41
N GLU A 87 -12.36 -25.59 5.30
CA GLU A 87 -11.37 -24.56 4.99
C GLU A 87 -10.12 -25.09 4.29
N ARG A 88 -9.67 -26.31 4.64
CA ARG A 88 -8.57 -26.95 3.90
C ARG A 88 -8.90 -27.11 2.42
N ASN A 89 -10.15 -27.45 2.09
CA ASN A 89 -10.56 -27.59 0.70
C ASN A 89 -10.59 -26.22 0.01
N ASN A 90 -11.12 -25.18 0.68
CA ASN A 90 -11.10 -23.81 0.17
C ASN A 90 -9.67 -23.34 -0.14
N GLN A 91 -8.74 -23.53 0.80
CA GLN A 91 -7.33 -23.16 0.63
C GLN A 91 -6.68 -23.92 -0.54
N VAL A 92 -7.01 -25.20 -0.73
CA VAL A 92 -6.47 -25.99 -1.85
C VAL A 92 -7.03 -25.53 -3.19
N PHE A 93 -8.32 -25.20 -3.26
CA PHE A 93 -8.91 -24.64 -4.48
C PHE A 93 -8.34 -23.25 -4.79
N ALA A 94 -8.24 -22.37 -3.80
CA ALA A 94 -7.65 -21.05 -3.95
C ALA A 94 -6.18 -21.12 -4.39
N PHE A 95 -5.41 -22.05 -3.81
CA PHE A 95 -4.03 -22.29 -4.23
C PHE A 95 -3.97 -22.76 -5.68
N ALA A 96 -4.81 -23.72 -6.08
CA ALA A 96 -4.82 -24.22 -7.45
C ALA A 96 -5.17 -23.12 -8.46
N GLU A 97 -6.20 -22.31 -8.18
CA GLU A 97 -6.61 -21.18 -9.02
C GLU A 97 -5.49 -20.14 -9.16
N LEU A 98 -4.88 -19.72 -8.04
CA LEU A 98 -3.76 -18.79 -8.07
C LEU A 98 -2.56 -19.36 -8.80
N ASN A 99 -2.23 -20.62 -8.53
CA ASN A 99 -1.10 -21.30 -9.15
C ASN A 99 -1.32 -21.43 -10.67
N ASP A 100 -2.54 -21.67 -11.15
CA ASP A 100 -2.83 -21.77 -12.59
C ASP A 100 -2.84 -20.41 -13.31
N ALA A 101 -3.07 -19.31 -12.58
CA ALA A 101 -3.01 -17.95 -13.12
C ALA A 101 -1.57 -17.44 -13.37
N VAL A 102 -0.56 -18.07 -12.78
CA VAL A 102 0.85 -17.66 -12.87
C VAL A 102 1.59 -18.49 -13.92
N MET A 103 2.50 -17.86 -14.67
CA MET A 103 3.31 -18.53 -15.68
C MET A 103 4.14 -19.66 -15.05
N GLN A 104 4.31 -20.75 -15.79
CA GLN A 104 5.04 -21.92 -15.28
C GLN A 104 6.51 -21.60 -14.92
N GLU A 105 7.17 -20.79 -15.74
CA GLU A 105 8.56 -20.38 -15.52
C GLU A 105 8.74 -19.63 -14.19
N ASP A 106 7.83 -18.70 -13.89
CA ASP A 106 7.85 -17.93 -12.64
C ASP A 106 7.59 -18.84 -11.43
N ARG A 107 6.66 -19.79 -11.56
CA ARG A 107 6.35 -20.77 -10.50
C ARG A 107 7.54 -21.66 -10.16
N ASP A 108 8.20 -22.20 -11.18
CA ASP A 108 9.33 -23.11 -10.99
C ASP A 108 10.55 -22.36 -10.44
N THR A 109 10.75 -21.11 -10.87
CA THR A 109 11.75 -20.21 -10.29
C THR A 109 11.47 -19.95 -8.82
N TRP A 110 10.25 -19.53 -8.48
CA TRP A 110 9.85 -19.25 -7.10
C TRP A 110 9.97 -20.47 -6.19
N ARG A 111 9.47 -21.63 -6.63
CA ARG A 111 9.59 -22.90 -5.90
C ARG A 111 11.04 -23.22 -5.58
N THR A 112 11.93 -23.04 -6.57
CA THR A 112 13.37 -23.30 -6.38
C THR A 112 13.96 -22.39 -5.31
N VAL A 113 13.61 -21.10 -5.30
CA VAL A 113 14.09 -20.15 -4.29
C VAL A 113 13.60 -20.55 -2.89
N VAL A 114 12.29 -20.81 -2.72
CA VAL A 114 11.69 -21.20 -1.44
C VAL A 114 12.30 -22.49 -0.91
N GLU A 115 12.32 -23.57 -1.69
CA GLU A 115 12.89 -24.85 -1.24
C GLU A 115 14.38 -24.74 -0.93
N SER A 116 15.10 -23.87 -1.64
CA SER A 116 16.52 -23.66 -1.39
C SER A 116 16.78 -22.99 -0.04
N TRP A 117 15.88 -22.09 0.37
CA TRP A 117 15.91 -21.36 1.64
C TRP A 117 15.38 -22.22 2.79
N GLU A 118 14.30 -22.98 2.60
CA GLU A 118 13.78 -23.92 3.61
C GLU A 118 14.83 -24.97 4.01
N LYS A 119 15.66 -25.42 3.05
CA LYS A 119 16.77 -26.35 3.31
C LYS A 119 17.96 -25.68 4.01
N ASP A 120 18.16 -24.38 3.77
CA ASP A 120 19.30 -23.61 4.28
C ASP A 120 18.89 -22.17 4.56
N PRO A 121 18.44 -21.86 5.80
CA PRO A 121 18.00 -20.53 6.19
C PRO A 121 19.11 -19.46 6.15
N SER A 122 20.37 -19.82 5.87
CA SER A 122 21.44 -18.84 5.65
C SER A 122 21.34 -18.15 4.27
N LYS A 123 20.56 -18.71 3.35
CA LYS A 123 20.28 -18.09 2.05
C LYS A 123 19.32 -16.90 2.19
N PRO A 124 19.24 -16.03 1.17
CA PRO A 124 18.28 -14.93 1.17
C PRO A 124 16.85 -15.45 1.37
N ASN A 125 16.16 -14.89 2.36
CA ASN A 125 14.78 -15.24 2.66
C ASN A 125 13.85 -14.65 1.58
N PRO A 126 13.13 -15.48 0.80
CA PRO A 126 12.28 -15.01 -0.28
C PRO A 126 11.03 -14.26 0.21
N PHE A 127 10.64 -14.45 1.47
CA PHE A 127 9.47 -13.81 2.07
C PHE A 127 9.77 -12.39 2.59
N VAL A 128 11.04 -11.99 2.62
CA VAL A 128 11.40 -10.60 2.93
C VAL A 128 10.99 -9.72 1.76
N VAL A 129 10.06 -8.80 2.03
CA VAL A 129 9.63 -7.83 1.03
C VAL A 129 10.82 -6.96 0.62
N THR A 130 11.28 -7.13 -0.63
CA THR A 130 12.32 -6.31 -1.21
C THR A 130 11.69 -5.03 -1.75
N ARG A 131 11.87 -3.93 -1.01
CA ARG A 131 11.34 -2.62 -1.40
C ARG A 131 12.30 -1.94 -2.37
N PRO A 132 11.88 -1.53 -3.58
CA PRO A 132 12.61 -0.51 -4.29
C PRO A 132 12.61 0.76 -3.43
N ALA A 133 13.80 1.22 -3.08
CA ALA A 133 14.05 2.22 -2.02
C ALA A 133 13.61 3.65 -2.35
N MET A 134 12.83 3.87 -3.42
CA MET A 134 12.59 5.20 -3.96
C MET A 134 11.13 5.61 -3.84
N THR A 135 10.81 6.24 -2.71
CA THR A 135 9.54 6.95 -2.50
C THR A 135 9.43 8.16 -3.41
N GLN A 136 8.22 8.66 -3.67
CA GLN A 136 8.01 9.87 -4.47
C GLN A 136 8.77 11.08 -3.89
N ALA A 137 8.80 11.20 -2.56
CA ALA A 137 9.57 12.23 -1.87
C ALA A 137 11.09 12.10 -2.13
N SER A 138 11.63 10.87 -2.14
CA SER A 138 13.05 10.65 -2.42
C SER A 138 13.41 10.99 -3.88
N VAL A 139 12.53 10.68 -4.83
CA VAL A 139 12.70 11.03 -6.23
C VAL A 139 12.64 12.54 -6.41
N HIS A 140 11.69 13.21 -5.75
CA HIS A 140 11.60 14.67 -5.79
C HIS A 140 12.88 15.33 -5.26
N LEU A 141 13.40 14.88 -4.12
CA LEU A 141 14.67 15.35 -3.57
C LEU A 141 15.83 15.17 -4.58
N GLN A 142 15.90 14.02 -5.24
CA GLN A 142 16.92 13.76 -6.25
C GLN A 142 16.80 14.73 -7.44
N LEU A 143 15.58 14.98 -7.92
CA LEU A 143 15.33 15.92 -9.01
C LEU A 143 15.70 17.35 -8.62
N THR A 144 15.36 17.78 -7.41
CA THR A 144 15.73 19.11 -6.90
C THR A 144 17.26 19.27 -6.79
N ASN A 145 17.98 18.22 -6.36
CA ASN A 145 19.44 18.23 -6.32
C ASN A 145 20.06 18.28 -7.73
N GLU A 146 19.52 17.53 -8.69
CA GLU A 146 19.93 17.60 -10.11
C GLU A 146 19.75 19.03 -10.66
N GLU A 147 18.59 19.65 -10.39
CA GLU A 147 18.30 21.03 -10.77
C GLU A 147 19.26 22.04 -10.11
N ALA A 148 19.62 21.85 -8.83
CA ALA A 148 20.56 22.72 -8.13
C ALA A 148 21.98 22.66 -8.73
N VAL A 149 22.45 21.47 -9.10
CA VAL A 149 23.76 21.29 -9.74
C VAL A 149 23.81 21.95 -11.12
N GLU A 150 22.74 21.85 -11.90
CA GLU A 150 22.65 22.52 -13.20
C GLU A 150 22.66 24.05 -13.08
N LEU A 151 22.00 24.60 -12.05
CA LEU A 151 22.03 26.03 -11.74
C LEU A 151 23.45 26.51 -11.40
N GLU A 152 24.21 25.74 -10.62
CA GLU A 152 25.59 26.05 -10.27
C GLU A 152 26.54 26.01 -11.47
N ASN A 153 26.35 25.05 -12.37
CA ASN A 153 27.21 24.86 -13.55
C ASN A 153 26.92 25.85 -14.70
N SER A 154 25.95 26.77 -14.54
CA SER A 154 25.51 27.69 -15.60
C SER A 154 25.12 26.98 -16.91
N GLU A 155 24.79 25.69 -16.85
CA GLU A 155 24.18 24.92 -17.93
C GLU A 155 22.70 25.32 -18.00
N GLN A 156 22.45 26.60 -18.29
CA GLN A 156 21.11 27.15 -18.49
C GLN A 156 20.53 26.59 -19.79
N CYS A 157 20.06 25.34 -19.74
CA CYS A 157 19.17 24.81 -20.76
C CYS A 157 17.78 25.43 -20.55
N GLY A 158 17.62 26.69 -20.98
CA GLY A 158 16.32 27.29 -21.25
C GLY A 158 15.35 27.41 -20.06
N MET A 159 15.83 27.77 -18.87
CA MET A 159 14.93 28.10 -17.76
C MET A 159 14.18 29.39 -18.09
N LEU A 160 12.89 29.28 -18.41
CA LEU A 160 12.03 30.42 -18.74
C LEU A 160 11.48 31.13 -17.49
N CYS A 161 11.74 30.61 -16.28
CA CYS A 161 11.21 31.14 -15.04
C CYS A 161 12.18 30.90 -13.86
N ASP A 162 12.61 31.96 -13.18
CA ASP A 162 13.48 31.90 -11.99
C ASP A 162 12.73 31.47 -10.71
N LEU A 163 11.40 31.35 -10.76
CA LEU A 163 10.56 31.22 -9.57
C LEU A 163 10.15 29.78 -9.23
N VAL A 164 10.12 28.88 -10.22
CA VAL A 164 9.59 27.50 -10.05
C VAL A 164 10.42 26.55 -10.89
N SER A 165 10.76 25.37 -10.34
CA SER A 165 11.50 24.35 -11.09
C SER A 165 10.58 23.39 -11.85
N PRO A 166 11.05 22.78 -12.95
CA PRO A 166 10.28 21.78 -13.69
C PRO A 166 9.83 20.59 -12.84
N SER A 167 10.67 20.10 -11.91
CA SER A 167 10.33 18.98 -11.04
C SER A 167 9.17 19.30 -10.09
N VAL A 168 9.14 20.52 -9.53
CA VAL A 168 8.06 21.03 -8.68
C VAL A 168 6.77 21.18 -9.49
N MET A 169 6.84 21.73 -10.70
CA MET A 169 5.67 21.89 -11.57
C MET A 169 4.99 20.54 -11.86
N ILE A 170 5.76 19.49 -12.16
CA ILE A 170 5.21 18.16 -12.41
C ILE A 170 4.65 17.52 -11.14
N MET A 171 5.36 17.62 -10.00
CA MET A 171 4.87 17.09 -8.72
C MET A 171 3.51 17.69 -8.35
N VAL A 172 3.38 19.02 -8.40
CA VAL A 172 2.10 19.70 -8.13
C VAL A 172 1.01 19.26 -9.11
N GLY A 173 1.35 19.03 -10.38
CA GLY A 173 0.40 18.50 -11.37
C GLY A 173 -0.13 17.11 -11.02
N ILE A 174 0.73 16.22 -10.50
CA ILE A 174 0.34 14.89 -10.03
C ILE A 174 -0.56 14.99 -8.78
N GLU A 175 -0.22 15.86 -7.82
CA GLU A 175 -1.06 16.11 -6.64
C GLU A 175 -2.45 16.68 -7.01
N LEU A 176 -2.53 17.49 -8.07
CA LEU A 176 -3.81 18.01 -8.56
C LEU A 176 -4.69 16.91 -9.14
N GLN A 177 -4.12 15.91 -9.84
CA GLN A 177 -4.89 14.75 -10.31
C GLN A 177 -5.44 13.93 -9.14
N GLU A 178 -4.65 13.73 -8.09
CA GLU A 178 -5.10 13.05 -6.88
C GLU A 178 -6.25 13.82 -6.20
N GLN A 179 -6.14 15.15 -6.13
CA GLN A 179 -7.23 16.00 -5.65
C GLN A 179 -8.48 15.91 -6.54
N GLN A 180 -8.34 15.84 -7.87
CA GLN A 180 -9.46 15.60 -8.80
C GLN A 180 -10.11 14.24 -8.57
N TYR A 181 -9.32 13.19 -8.35
CA TYR A 181 -9.80 11.84 -8.07
C TYR A 181 -10.63 11.77 -6.78
N HIS A 182 -10.10 12.28 -5.67
CA HIS A 182 -10.84 12.30 -4.40
C HIS A 182 -12.09 13.17 -4.47
N LEU A 183 -12.04 14.30 -5.20
CA LEU A 183 -13.23 15.15 -5.38
C LEU A 183 -14.32 14.44 -6.20
N ARG A 184 -13.92 13.62 -7.19
CA ARG A 184 -14.85 12.79 -7.94
C ARG A 184 -15.54 11.78 -7.02
N GLN A 185 -14.78 11.06 -6.20
CA GLN A 185 -15.33 10.13 -5.21
C GLN A 185 -16.28 10.81 -4.21
N ASP A 186 -15.89 11.97 -3.68
CA ASP A 186 -16.74 12.75 -2.78
C ASP A 186 -18.06 13.15 -3.45
N THR A 187 -18.00 13.56 -4.72
CA THR A 187 -19.18 14.00 -5.48
C THR A 187 -20.10 12.83 -5.81
N GLU A 188 -19.55 11.68 -6.20
CA GLU A 188 -20.30 10.43 -6.43
C GLU A 188 -20.93 9.89 -5.14
N GLY A 189 -20.27 10.11 -3.99
CA GLY A 189 -20.80 9.77 -2.67
C GLY A 189 -21.95 10.66 -2.20
N LEU A 190 -22.18 11.82 -2.83
CA LEU A 190 -23.34 12.67 -2.53
C LEU A 190 -24.60 12.13 -3.20
N GLY A 191 -25.49 11.55 -2.40
CA GLY A 191 -26.84 11.16 -2.83
C GLY A 191 -27.88 12.28 -2.72
N ALA A 192 -29.11 11.99 -3.17
CA ALA A 192 -30.26 12.91 -3.11
C ALA A 192 -30.64 13.38 -1.69
N HIS A 193 -30.18 12.67 -0.64
CA HIS A 193 -30.42 13.00 0.76
C HIS A 193 -29.19 13.61 1.47
N SER A 194 -28.18 14.04 0.71
CA SER A 194 -27.01 14.69 1.30
C SER A 194 -27.38 16.03 1.91
N THR A 195 -26.79 16.32 3.08
CA THR A 195 -27.03 17.56 3.83
C THR A 195 -26.41 18.77 3.13
N ASP A 196 -26.97 19.95 3.37
CA ASP A 196 -26.43 21.22 2.88
C ASP A 196 -24.96 21.43 3.29
N LEU A 197 -24.56 20.93 4.47
CA LEU A 197 -23.18 20.99 4.93
C LEU A 197 -22.24 20.13 4.07
N GLN A 198 -22.69 18.95 3.65
CA GLN A 198 -21.93 18.07 2.76
C GLN A 198 -21.79 18.69 1.37
N TRP A 199 -22.87 19.25 0.81
CA TRP A 199 -22.83 19.99 -0.45
C TRP A 199 -21.90 21.21 -0.38
N ALA A 200 -22.00 22.00 0.67
CA ALA A 200 -21.14 23.17 0.87
C ALA A 200 -19.65 22.78 0.98
N LYS A 201 -19.34 21.63 1.60
CA LYS A 201 -17.96 21.11 1.67
C LYS A 201 -17.42 20.77 0.28
N VAL A 202 -18.19 20.06 -0.54
CA VAL A 202 -17.77 19.70 -1.91
C VAL A 202 -17.61 20.94 -2.77
N ILE A 203 -18.57 21.88 -2.76
CA ILE A 203 -18.49 23.14 -3.52
C ILE A 203 -17.23 23.94 -3.13
N LYS A 204 -16.92 24.05 -1.83
CA LYS A 204 -15.70 24.72 -1.37
C LYS A 204 -14.44 24.04 -1.90
N ARG A 205 -14.39 22.71 -1.90
CA ARG A 205 -13.27 21.94 -2.49
C ARG A 205 -13.18 22.15 -4.00
N CYS A 206 -14.31 22.19 -4.71
CA CYS A 206 -14.33 22.47 -6.14
C CYS A 206 -13.71 23.83 -6.46
N ASN A 207 -14.15 24.89 -5.77
CA ASN A 207 -13.65 26.25 -6.00
C ASN A 207 -12.16 26.35 -5.67
N ALA A 208 -11.72 25.77 -4.56
CA ALA A 208 -10.31 25.76 -4.18
C ALA A 208 -9.45 25.01 -5.22
N LEU A 209 -9.92 23.86 -5.70
CA LEU A 209 -9.20 23.08 -6.72
C LEU A 209 -9.13 23.84 -8.06
N HIS A 210 -10.21 24.51 -8.45
CA HIS A 210 -10.25 25.30 -9.68
C HIS A 210 -9.17 26.39 -9.67
N HIS A 211 -9.10 27.18 -8.60
CA HIS A 211 -8.07 28.21 -8.44
C HIS A 211 -6.65 27.64 -8.43
N LYS A 212 -6.44 26.46 -7.83
CA LYS A 212 -5.13 25.79 -7.89
C LYS A 212 -4.78 25.35 -9.31
N ILE A 213 -5.73 24.81 -10.06
CA ILE A 213 -5.53 24.38 -11.44
C ILE A 213 -5.19 25.58 -12.33
N ASP A 214 -5.87 26.72 -12.16
CA ASP A 214 -5.58 27.95 -12.91
C ASP A 214 -4.16 28.46 -12.63
N ALA A 215 -3.82 28.61 -11.35
CA ALA A 215 -2.48 29.06 -10.94
C ALA A 215 -1.39 28.08 -11.40
N TRP A 216 -1.67 26.78 -11.40
CA TRP A 216 -0.75 25.77 -11.91
C TRP A 216 -0.64 25.79 -13.44
N ALA A 217 -1.73 26.02 -14.17
CA ALA A 217 -1.70 26.15 -15.63
C ALA A 217 -0.84 27.35 -16.08
N ASP A 218 -0.85 28.45 -15.31
CA ASP A 218 0.01 29.61 -15.52
C ASP A 218 1.51 29.28 -15.37
N MET A 219 1.86 28.35 -14.49
CA MET A 219 3.23 27.83 -14.36
C MET A 219 3.55 26.83 -15.47
N GLN A 220 2.59 25.96 -15.81
CA GLN A 220 2.75 24.90 -16.81
C GLN A 220 3.08 25.46 -18.20
N GLN A 221 2.44 26.56 -18.62
CA GLN A 221 2.70 27.17 -19.93
C GLN A 221 4.14 27.64 -20.14
N LEU A 222 4.89 27.91 -19.06
CA LEU A 222 6.30 28.32 -19.13
C LEU A 222 7.19 27.15 -19.56
N PHE A 223 6.81 25.92 -19.19
CA PHE A 223 7.57 24.71 -19.48
C PHE A 223 6.98 23.89 -20.64
N MET A 224 5.68 23.99 -20.86
CA MET A 224 4.93 23.28 -21.89
C MET A 224 4.00 24.24 -22.67
N PRO A 225 4.53 25.17 -23.50
CA PRO A 225 3.71 26.19 -24.17
C PRO A 225 2.59 25.63 -25.07
N SER A 226 2.75 24.38 -25.53
CA SER A 226 1.76 23.67 -26.33
C SER A 226 0.44 23.43 -25.58
N THR A 227 0.44 23.42 -24.24
CA THR A 227 -0.75 23.25 -23.41
C THR A 227 -1.70 24.45 -23.49
N VAL A 228 -1.18 25.66 -23.73
CA VAL A 228 -2.01 26.86 -23.94
C VAL A 228 -2.94 26.66 -25.13
N ALA A 229 -2.37 26.25 -26.27
CA ALA A 229 -3.13 25.99 -27.48
C ALA A 229 -4.11 24.81 -27.33
N LEU A 230 -3.79 23.83 -26.48
CA LEU A 230 -4.72 22.73 -26.14
C LEU A 230 -5.90 23.26 -25.31
N ARG A 231 -5.64 23.99 -24.23
CA ARG A 231 -6.66 24.59 -23.36
C ARG A 231 -7.57 25.54 -24.12
N THR A 232 -7.04 26.41 -24.97
CA THR A 232 -7.84 27.32 -25.81
C THR A 232 -8.76 26.55 -26.75
N ARG A 233 -8.26 25.47 -27.39
CA ARG A 233 -9.09 24.61 -28.27
C ARG A 233 -10.20 23.92 -27.49
N THR A 234 -9.90 23.39 -26.31
CA THR A 234 -10.90 22.74 -25.46
C THR A 234 -11.97 23.72 -24.97
N ALA A 235 -11.57 24.91 -24.53
CA ALA A 235 -12.49 25.97 -24.10
C ALA A 235 -13.40 26.42 -25.25
N ALA A 236 -12.86 26.56 -26.47
CA ALA A 236 -13.65 26.92 -27.64
C ALA A 236 -14.63 25.82 -28.09
N ALA A 237 -14.30 24.56 -27.83
CA ALA A 237 -15.15 23.41 -28.16
C ALA A 237 -16.18 23.06 -27.06
N ALA A 238 -16.03 23.61 -25.86
CA ALA A 238 -16.88 23.29 -24.72
C ALA A 238 -18.29 23.89 -24.88
N VAL A 239 -19.31 23.03 -24.95
CA VAL A 239 -20.73 23.42 -25.02
C VAL A 239 -21.29 23.72 -23.62
N LYS A 240 -20.66 23.20 -22.56
CA LYS A 240 -21.02 23.40 -21.15
C LYS A 240 -19.75 23.57 -20.31
N GLU A 241 -19.88 24.18 -19.13
CA GLU A 241 -18.80 24.23 -18.14
C GLU A 241 -18.36 22.81 -17.77
N VAL A 242 -17.05 22.56 -17.88
CA VAL A 242 -16.43 21.29 -17.53
C VAL A 242 -16.27 21.25 -16.01
N PRO A 243 -16.78 20.20 -15.32
CA PRO A 243 -16.55 20.05 -13.89
C PRO A 243 -15.05 20.02 -13.57
N VAL A 244 -14.66 20.64 -12.44
CA VAL A 244 -13.24 20.77 -12.08
C VAL A 244 -12.51 19.42 -11.97
N GLN A 245 -13.22 18.36 -11.55
CA GLN A 245 -12.69 16.98 -11.48
C GLN A 245 -12.49 16.30 -12.85
N GLU A 246 -12.94 16.91 -13.94
CA GLU A 246 -12.80 16.42 -15.32
C GLU A 246 -11.92 17.33 -16.19
N MET A 247 -11.44 18.44 -15.63
CA MET A 247 -10.55 19.35 -16.36
C MET A 247 -9.23 18.66 -16.70
N ALA A 248 -8.91 18.60 -18.00
CA ALA A 248 -7.64 18.05 -18.45
C ALA A 248 -6.47 18.92 -17.96
N LEU A 249 -5.52 18.29 -17.26
CA LEU A 249 -4.32 18.96 -16.76
C LEU A 249 -3.21 19.00 -17.83
N TYR A 250 -3.24 18.11 -18.82
CA TYR A 250 -2.27 18.05 -19.92
C TYR A 250 -0.84 17.87 -19.40
N LEU A 251 -0.66 17.00 -18.40
CA LEU A 251 0.67 16.50 -18.08
C LEU A 251 1.31 15.84 -19.32
N PRO A 252 2.65 15.69 -19.38
CA PRO A 252 3.31 15.10 -20.54
C PRO A 252 2.70 13.77 -21.01
N SER A 253 2.32 12.88 -20.09
CA SER A 253 1.67 11.60 -20.42
C SER A 253 0.20 11.72 -20.85
N GLU A 254 -0.48 12.82 -20.53
CA GLU A 254 -1.88 13.08 -20.90
C GLU A 254 -2.03 13.91 -22.18
N SER A 255 -0.92 14.49 -22.65
CA SER A 255 -0.92 15.33 -23.84
C SER A 255 -1.16 14.48 -25.10
N PRO A 256 -1.95 14.97 -26.08
CA PRO A 256 -2.21 14.22 -27.31
C PRO A 256 -0.92 13.82 -28.04
N SER A 257 -0.91 12.64 -28.65
CA SER A 257 0.23 12.13 -29.42
C SER A 257 0.70 13.14 -30.47
N GLY A 258 2.01 13.38 -30.52
CA GLY A 258 2.62 14.36 -31.42
C GLY A 258 2.66 15.80 -30.88
N THR A 259 2.16 16.06 -29.67
CA THR A 259 2.35 17.34 -28.98
C THR A 259 3.83 17.50 -28.61
N PRO A 260 4.52 18.57 -29.06
CA PRO A 260 5.89 18.83 -28.65
C PRO A 260 5.95 19.07 -27.13
N CYS A 261 6.79 18.30 -26.46
CA CYS A 261 7.08 18.42 -25.03
C CYS A 261 8.57 18.14 -24.81
N ASN A 262 9.20 18.87 -23.89
CA ASN A 262 10.61 18.71 -23.58
C ASN A 262 10.85 17.33 -22.95
N SER A 263 11.82 16.57 -23.48
CA SER A 263 12.17 15.22 -23.02
C SER A 263 12.58 15.19 -21.54
N ARG A 264 13.14 16.28 -21.02
CA ARG A 264 13.46 16.44 -19.60
C ARG A 264 12.21 16.37 -18.72
N ILE A 265 11.15 17.09 -19.10
CA ILE A 265 9.89 17.13 -18.35
C ILE A 265 9.20 15.76 -18.39
N GLN A 266 9.20 15.11 -19.56
CA GLN A 266 8.68 13.74 -19.71
C GLN A 266 9.43 12.76 -18.78
N ARG A 267 10.76 12.87 -18.69
CA ARG A 267 11.57 12.02 -17.80
C ARG A 267 11.26 12.29 -16.32
N TYR A 268 11.04 13.54 -15.93
CA TYR A 268 10.69 13.89 -14.55
C TYR A 268 9.33 13.33 -14.17
N GLU A 269 8.33 13.46 -15.04
CA GLU A 269 7.02 12.81 -14.82
C GLU A 269 7.17 11.30 -14.69
N LEU A 270 7.86 10.64 -15.62
CA LEU A 270 8.03 9.19 -15.57
C LEU A 270 8.62 8.73 -14.24
N ARG A 271 9.68 9.39 -13.76
CA ARG A 271 10.31 9.05 -12.47
C ARG A 271 9.34 9.22 -11.31
N LEU A 272 8.62 10.34 -11.25
CA LEU A 272 7.65 10.62 -10.18
C LEU A 272 6.45 9.67 -10.21
N ARG A 273 6.01 9.23 -11.40
CA ARG A 273 4.93 8.24 -11.59
C ARG A 273 5.34 6.85 -11.13
N VAL A 274 6.54 6.42 -11.48
CA VAL A 274 7.06 5.11 -11.05
C VAL A 274 7.16 5.07 -9.53
N SER A 275 7.67 6.12 -8.90
CA SER A 275 7.69 6.19 -7.43
C SER A 275 6.30 6.30 -6.81
N GLN A 276 5.36 7.03 -7.43
CA GLN A 276 3.97 7.07 -6.95
C GLN A 276 3.33 5.66 -6.98
N ALA A 277 3.63 4.85 -8.00
CA ALA A 277 3.17 3.48 -8.06
C ALA A 277 3.82 2.60 -6.97
N HIS A 278 5.08 2.84 -6.62
CA HIS A 278 5.73 2.17 -5.50
C HIS A 278 5.10 2.55 -4.15
N ASP A 279 4.84 3.84 -3.92
CA ASP A 279 4.19 4.32 -2.69
C ASP A 279 2.76 3.75 -2.58
N ALA A 280 1.99 3.74 -3.67
CA ALA A 280 0.65 3.16 -3.68
C ALA A 280 0.64 1.64 -3.43
N LEU A 281 1.67 0.92 -3.85
CA LEU A 281 1.84 -0.51 -3.53
C LEU A 281 2.20 -0.73 -2.06
N GLU A 282 2.94 0.20 -1.45
CA GLU A 282 3.26 0.17 -0.02
C GLU A 282 1.99 0.39 0.83
N ASP A 283 1.11 1.31 0.43
CA ASP A 283 -0.16 1.58 1.14
C ASP A 283 -1.16 0.41 1.10
N LEU A 284 -1.00 -0.56 0.19
CA LEU A 284 -1.86 -1.74 0.08
C LEU A 284 -1.45 -2.91 0.98
N GLN A 285 -0.29 -2.84 1.64
CA GLN A 285 0.26 -3.90 2.49
C GLN A 285 -0.12 -3.70 3.97
#